data_AF-A0A2S9J6F8-F1
#
_entry.id   AF-A0A2S9J6F8-F1
#
_cell.length_a   1.000
_cell.length_b   1.000
_cell.length_c   1.000
_cell.angle_alpha   90.00
_cell.angle_beta   90.00
_cell.angle_gamma   90.00
#
_symmetry.space_group_name_H-M   'P 1'
#
loop_
_entity.id
_entity.type
_entity.pdbx_description
1 polymer ?
#
loop_
_entity_poly.entity_id
_entity_poly.type
_entity_poly.pdbx_seq_one_letter_code
_entity_poly.pdbx_strand_id
1 'polypeptide(L)'
;MEKNIPKQVEGKSLDCFKTVELPSREEATRFFERIRSRLLNVNRWNEITKAPSATFTITDKSGNPIERPVQKADYIRIDIPGPGLPSAKGYDWVRVEDITETADVEGASILLTLRPCPDPTQDNTDTAHFFTLLATSSFLVEQKGGHISLHYAGRNEIVNTDNTSILDNLRNFMVGLGAKMGASFPQWKALTEGLGDIDNY
;
A
#
# COMPACT_ATOMS: atom_id res chain seq x y z
N MET A 1 -2.83 18.12 15.18
CA MET A 1 -2.11 18.19 13.90
C MET A 1 -3.00 17.48 12.89
N GLU A 2 -3.49 18.16 11.85
CA GLU A 2 -4.29 17.51 10.81
C GLU A 2 -3.41 16.42 10.17
N LYS A 3 -3.88 15.17 10.20
CA LYS A 3 -3.20 14.06 9.54
C LYS A 3 -3.20 14.38 8.05
N ASN A 4 -2.02 14.46 7.42
CA ASN A 4 -1.82 14.79 6.00
C ASN A 4 -2.39 13.74 5.00
N ILE A 5 -3.36 12.92 5.44
CA ILE A 5 -4.07 11.98 4.58
C ILE A 5 -4.93 12.79 3.59
N PRO A 6 -4.86 12.49 2.27
CA PRO A 6 -5.68 13.14 1.27
C PRO A 6 -7.18 13.15 1.62
N LYS A 7 -7.89 14.22 1.27
CA LYS A 7 -9.32 14.35 1.54
C LYS A 7 -10.14 13.39 0.68
N GLN A 8 -11.21 12.85 1.27
CA GLN A 8 -12.26 12.17 0.52
C GLN A 8 -13.13 13.21 -0.19
N VAL A 9 -13.30 13.07 -1.50
CA VAL A 9 -14.08 13.97 -2.35
C VAL A 9 -15.07 13.19 -3.22
N GLU A 10 -14.64 12.08 -3.83
CA GLU A 10 -15.46 11.30 -4.77
C GLU A 10 -15.28 9.79 -4.56
N GLY A 11 -16.14 8.94 -5.11
CA GLY A 11 -15.96 7.49 -5.03
C GLY A 11 -16.05 6.94 -3.61
N LYS A 12 -15.39 5.81 -3.36
CA LYS A 12 -15.38 5.16 -2.04
C LYS A 12 -14.20 5.63 -1.18
N SER A 13 -14.42 5.55 0.13
CA SER A 13 -13.35 5.62 1.12
C SER A 13 -13.26 4.29 1.84
N LEU A 14 -12.07 4.01 2.36
CA LEU A 14 -11.78 2.81 3.10
C LEU A 14 -10.79 3.13 4.21
N ASP A 15 -11.06 2.63 5.41
CA ASP A 15 -10.15 2.73 6.53
C ASP A 15 -9.93 1.35 7.15
N CYS A 16 -8.66 0.99 7.36
CA CYS A 16 -8.27 -0.18 8.13
C CYS A 16 -7.36 0.28 9.27
N PHE A 17 -7.68 -0.14 10.49
CA PHE A 17 -6.94 0.24 11.69
C PHE A 17 -6.36 -1.00 12.37
N LYS A 18 -5.14 -0.85 12.90
CA LYS A 18 -4.52 -1.82 13.80
C LYS A 18 -3.83 -1.05 14.91
N THR A 19 -4.07 -1.43 16.16
CA THR A 19 -3.35 -0.90 17.31
C THR A 19 -2.53 -1.99 17.97
N VAL A 20 -1.43 -1.57 18.59
CA VAL A 20 -0.46 -2.41 19.27
C VAL A 20 -0.07 -1.69 20.56
N GLU A 21 -0.21 -2.37 21.69
CA GLU A 21 0.23 -1.89 22.99
C GLU A 21 1.45 -2.71 23.42
N LEU A 22 2.52 -2.00 23.80
CA LEU A 22 3.80 -2.57 24.19
C LEU A 22 4.13 -2.19 25.63
N PRO A 23 4.85 -3.05 26.38
CA PRO A 23 5.16 -2.84 27.80
C PRO A 23 5.87 -1.52 28.14
N SER A 24 6.60 -0.93 27.18
CA SER A 24 7.41 0.26 27.40
C SER A 24 7.50 1.14 26.16
N ARG A 25 7.87 2.42 26.35
CA ARG A 25 8.15 3.34 25.25
C ARG A 25 9.30 2.83 24.39
N GLU A 26 10.32 2.25 25.02
CA GLU A 26 11.52 1.75 24.37
C GLU A 26 11.21 0.54 23.46
N GLU A 27 10.32 -0.36 23.90
CA GLU A 27 9.81 -1.44 23.07
C GLU A 27 8.94 -0.93 21.90
N ALA A 28 8.09 0.06 22.17
CA ALA A 28 7.33 0.74 21.11
C ALA A 28 8.26 1.40 20.09
N THR A 29 9.28 2.13 20.50
CA THR A 29 10.23 2.74 19.56
C THR A 29 10.93 1.69 18.70
N ARG A 30 11.40 0.57 19.28
CA ARG A 30 12.01 -0.53 18.50
C ARG A 30 11.03 -1.15 17.51
N PHE A 31 9.78 -1.36 17.92
CA PHE A 31 8.74 -1.91 17.06
C PHE A 31 8.33 -0.95 15.94
N PHE A 32 8.25 0.35 16.25
CA PHE A 32 7.97 1.40 15.28
C PHE A 32 9.05 1.42 14.18
N GLU A 33 10.33 1.42 14.55
CA GLU A 33 11.43 1.39 13.57
C GLU A 33 11.39 0.16 12.67
N ARG A 34 10.98 -0.99 13.24
CA ARG A 34 10.77 -2.22 12.46
C ARG A 34 9.61 -2.06 11.47
N ILE A 35 8.47 -1.53 11.91
CA ILE A 35 7.32 -1.24 11.04
C ILE A 35 7.74 -0.27 9.93
N ARG A 36 8.40 0.84 10.30
CA ARG A 36 8.90 1.85 9.36
C ARG A 36 9.80 1.22 8.30
N SER A 37 10.78 0.42 8.72
CA SER A 37 11.70 -0.26 7.79
C SER A 37 10.96 -1.23 6.86
N ARG A 38 9.97 -1.98 7.36
CA ARG A 38 9.16 -2.90 6.55
C ARG A 38 8.22 -2.16 5.60
N LEU A 39 7.61 -1.06 6.06
CA LEU A 39 6.74 -0.21 5.26
C LEU A 39 7.49 0.38 4.07
N LEU A 40 8.71 0.87 4.29
CA LEU A 40 9.55 1.42 3.21
C LEU A 40 10.17 0.35 2.31
N ASN A 41 10.22 -0.92 2.74
CA ASN A 41 10.72 -2.04 1.94
C ASN A 41 9.61 -2.68 1.09
N VAL A 42 9.10 -1.90 0.12
CA VAL A 42 7.97 -2.26 -0.73
C VAL A 42 8.19 -3.58 -1.47
N ASN A 43 9.41 -3.86 -1.93
CA ASN A 43 9.76 -5.11 -2.63
C ASN A 43 9.47 -6.39 -1.84
N ARG A 44 9.25 -6.27 -0.52
CA ARG A 44 9.00 -7.39 0.40
C ARG A 44 7.60 -7.38 1.01
N TRP A 45 6.69 -6.53 0.52
CA TRP A 45 5.33 -6.45 1.08
C TRP A 45 4.54 -7.75 0.97
N ASN A 46 4.78 -8.55 -0.07
CA ASN A 46 4.18 -9.87 -0.26
C ASN A 46 4.60 -10.86 0.84
N GLU A 47 5.79 -10.71 1.43
CA GLU A 47 6.31 -11.57 2.50
C GLU A 47 5.68 -11.22 3.87
N ILE A 48 5.18 -9.99 4.02
CA ILE A 48 4.51 -9.52 5.25
C ILE A 48 3.08 -10.09 5.32
N THR A 49 2.44 -10.27 4.17
CA THR A 49 1.08 -10.78 4.09
C THR A 49 1.05 -12.31 4.23
N LYS A 50 0.30 -12.83 5.20
CA LYS A 50 0.15 -14.28 5.47
C LYS A 50 -0.78 -15.02 4.48
N ALA A 51 -1.05 -14.45 3.31
CA ALA A 51 -2.03 -14.93 2.34
C ALA A 51 -1.49 -14.76 0.91
N PRO A 52 -2.08 -15.42 -0.11
CA PRO A 52 -1.77 -15.14 -1.51
C PRO A 52 -1.85 -13.64 -1.76
N SER A 53 -0.77 -13.06 -2.28
CA SER A 53 -0.59 -11.63 -2.32
C SER A 53 -0.08 -11.15 -3.67
N ALA A 54 -0.40 -9.89 -3.97
CA ALA A 54 0.25 -9.21 -5.07
C ALA A 54 1.76 -9.06 -4.78
N THR A 55 2.57 -9.12 -5.83
CA THR A 55 4.00 -8.77 -5.71
C THR A 55 4.21 -7.32 -6.09
N PHE A 56 5.13 -6.66 -5.40
CA PHE A 56 5.42 -5.25 -5.56
C PHE A 56 6.88 -5.10 -5.95
N THR A 57 7.18 -4.21 -6.90
CA THR A 57 8.54 -3.96 -7.35
C THR A 57 8.73 -2.46 -7.52
N ILE A 58 9.68 -1.89 -6.79
CA ILE A 58 10.15 -0.52 -7.03
C ILE A 58 10.89 -0.50 -8.37
N THR A 59 10.61 0.50 -9.19
CA THR A 59 11.18 0.63 -10.53
C THR A 59 11.57 2.07 -10.83
N ASP A 60 12.52 2.25 -11.75
CA ASP A 60 12.77 3.53 -12.39
C ASP A 60 11.74 3.83 -13.49
N LYS A 61 11.86 5.00 -14.14
CA LYS A 61 10.99 5.39 -15.26
C LYS A 61 11.07 4.46 -16.48
N SER A 62 12.15 3.68 -16.59
CA SER A 62 12.33 2.73 -17.68
C SER A 62 11.81 1.33 -17.31
N GLY A 63 11.22 1.16 -16.12
CA GLY A 63 10.72 -0.12 -15.62
C GLY A 63 11.80 -1.04 -15.04
N ASN A 64 13.04 -0.55 -14.87
CA ASN A 64 14.10 -1.37 -14.28
C ASN A 64 13.89 -1.50 -12.77
N PRO A 65 13.95 -2.72 -12.20
CA PRO A 65 13.82 -2.93 -10.76
C PRO A 65 14.90 -2.20 -9.97
N ILE A 66 14.53 -1.68 -8.79
CA ILE A 66 15.43 -1.02 -7.85
C ILE A 66 15.36 -1.73 -6.49
N GLU A 67 16.52 -2.09 -5.93
CA GLU A 67 16.64 -2.72 -4.62
C GLU A 67 17.14 -1.74 -3.56
N ARG A 68 16.21 -0.96 -3.00
CA ARG A 68 16.43 -0.04 -1.86
C ARG A 68 15.10 0.31 -1.19
N PRO A 69 15.09 0.97 -0.02
CA PRO A 69 13.87 1.58 0.51
C PRO A 69 13.23 2.55 -0.49
N VAL A 70 11.90 2.55 -0.52
CA VAL A 70 11.12 3.39 -1.42
C VAL A 70 11.29 4.87 -1.07
N GLN A 71 11.31 5.72 -2.09
CA GLN A 71 11.47 7.16 -2.01
C GLN A 71 10.33 7.88 -2.73
N LYS A 72 10.13 9.15 -2.39
CA LYS A 72 9.19 10.01 -3.11
C LYS A 72 9.48 9.99 -4.60
N ALA A 73 8.43 9.97 -5.41
CA ALA A 73 8.43 9.88 -6.86
C ALA A 73 8.85 8.54 -7.48
N ASP A 74 9.22 7.52 -6.70
CA ASP A 74 9.44 6.16 -7.22
C ASP A 74 8.16 5.57 -7.81
N TYR A 75 8.32 4.71 -8.81
CA TYR A 75 7.24 3.90 -9.38
C TYR A 75 7.24 2.52 -8.75
N ILE A 76 6.06 2.02 -8.44
CA ILE A 76 5.84 0.68 -7.89
C ILE A 76 4.95 -0.06 -8.87
N ARG A 77 5.51 -1.11 -9.45
CA ARG A 77 4.79 -2.09 -10.27
C ARG A 77 4.16 -3.12 -9.35
N ILE A 78 2.89 -3.44 -9.59
CA ILE A 78 2.09 -4.38 -8.81
C ILE A 78 1.64 -5.50 -9.75
N ASP A 79 2.04 -6.73 -9.43
CA ASP A 79 1.59 -7.92 -10.14
C ASP A 79 0.52 -8.63 -9.31
N ILE A 80 -0.73 -8.58 -9.78
CA ILE A 80 -1.90 -9.15 -9.11
C ILE A 80 -2.14 -10.57 -9.67
N PRO A 81 -2.11 -11.62 -8.83
CA PRO A 81 -2.31 -12.99 -9.28
C PRO A 81 -3.69 -13.19 -9.92
N GLY A 82 -3.77 -13.95 -11.02
CA GLY A 82 -5.02 -14.33 -11.69
C GLY A 82 -4.86 -15.63 -12.49
N PRO A 83 -5.96 -16.34 -12.84
CA PRO A 83 -5.90 -17.54 -13.66
C PRO A 83 -5.43 -17.20 -15.08
N GLY A 84 -4.18 -17.55 -15.39
CA GLY A 84 -3.48 -17.25 -16.63
C GLY A 84 -1.97 -17.20 -16.36
N LEU A 85 -1.13 -17.26 -17.40
CA LEU A 85 0.31 -16.95 -17.29
C LEU A 85 0.49 -15.56 -16.62
N PRO A 86 1.62 -15.29 -15.91
CA PRO A 86 1.88 -14.02 -15.25
C PRO A 86 1.48 -12.86 -16.16
N SER A 87 0.42 -12.14 -15.75
CA SER A 87 -0.19 -10.97 -16.41
C SER A 87 0.13 -10.84 -17.91
N ALA A 88 -0.50 -11.67 -18.75
CA ALA A 88 -0.30 -11.63 -20.21
C ALA A 88 -0.62 -10.27 -20.88
N LYS A 89 -1.17 -9.26 -20.17
CA LYS A 89 -1.53 -7.93 -20.68
C LYS A 89 -1.50 -6.79 -19.64
N GLY A 90 -0.45 -6.68 -18.83
CA GLY A 90 -0.13 -5.44 -18.11
C GLY A 90 -0.17 -5.52 -16.58
N TYR A 91 0.65 -4.68 -15.96
CA TYR A 91 0.79 -4.53 -14.52
C TYR A 91 -0.07 -3.39 -14.02
N ASP A 92 -0.36 -3.42 -12.71
CA ASP A 92 -0.90 -2.26 -12.03
C ASP A 92 0.25 -1.35 -11.55
N TRP A 93 0.08 -0.04 -11.59
CA TRP A 93 1.17 0.92 -11.36
C TRP A 93 0.76 2.04 -10.40
N VAL A 94 1.52 2.21 -9.33
CA VAL A 94 1.39 3.36 -8.44
C VAL A 94 2.70 4.12 -8.34
N ARG A 95 2.61 5.40 -8.05
CA ARG A 95 3.75 6.27 -7.75
C ARG A 95 3.70 6.71 -6.30
N VAL A 96 4.86 6.81 -5.68
CA VAL A 96 4.97 7.44 -4.36
C VAL A 96 4.72 8.94 -4.49
N GLU A 97 3.56 9.37 -4.02
CA GLU A 97 3.18 10.78 -4.00
C GLU A 97 3.98 11.53 -2.94
N ASP A 98 4.03 10.99 -1.72
CA ASP A 98 4.75 11.59 -0.62
C ASP A 98 5.16 10.57 0.46
N ILE A 99 6.22 10.90 1.17
CA ILE A 99 6.63 10.22 2.41
C ILE A 99 6.92 11.32 3.42
N THR A 100 6.12 11.41 4.47
CA THR A 100 6.33 12.36 5.57
C THR A 100 6.69 11.59 6.83
N GLU A 101 7.72 12.02 7.52
CA GLU A 101 8.15 11.47 8.80
C GLU A 101 8.25 12.57 9.85
N THR A 102 7.89 12.25 11.08
CA THR A 102 8.07 13.14 12.25
C THR A 102 8.55 12.30 13.43
N ALA A 103 9.45 12.85 14.23
CA ALA A 103 9.90 12.22 15.46
C ALA A 103 10.28 13.32 16.47
N ASP A 104 9.70 13.26 17.66
CA ASP A 104 9.92 14.21 18.74
C ASP A 104 9.81 13.55 20.12
N VAL A 105 9.75 14.38 21.17
CA VAL A 105 9.64 13.92 22.56
C VAL A 105 8.31 13.23 22.86
N GLU A 106 7.24 13.51 22.11
CA GLU A 106 5.90 12.94 22.29
C GLU A 106 5.73 11.62 21.52
N GLY A 107 6.45 11.42 20.43
CA GLY A 107 6.36 10.19 19.65
C GLY A 107 7.04 10.24 18.28
N ALA A 108 6.65 9.32 17.41
CA ALA A 108 7.11 9.27 16.02
C ALA A 108 5.96 8.90 15.09
N SER A 109 6.01 9.37 13.84
CA SER A 109 5.07 8.94 12.81
C SER A 109 5.69 8.90 11.43
N ILE A 110 5.15 8.03 10.58
CA ILE A 110 5.43 7.96 9.16
C ILE A 110 4.13 7.85 8.37
N LEU A 111 4.00 8.65 7.32
CA LEU A 111 2.91 8.61 6.35
C LEU A 111 3.50 8.33 4.97
N LEU A 112 3.16 7.19 4.38
CA LEU A 112 3.44 6.84 2.99
C LEU A 112 2.16 6.98 2.17
N THR A 113 2.15 7.86 1.16
CA THR A 113 1.00 8.02 0.25
C THR A 113 1.36 7.58 -1.15
N LEU A 114 0.58 6.65 -1.68
CA LEU A 114 0.67 6.13 -3.03
C LEU A 114 -0.52 6.63 -3.86
N ARG A 115 -0.27 6.88 -5.14
CA ARG A 115 -1.29 7.27 -6.12
C ARG A 115 -1.19 6.37 -7.34
N PRO A 116 -2.32 5.90 -7.91
CA PRO A 116 -2.34 5.30 -9.24
C PRO A 116 -1.59 6.15 -10.26
N CYS A 117 -0.89 5.52 -11.20
CA CYS A 117 -0.24 6.22 -12.30
C CYS A 117 -0.24 5.37 -13.57
N PRO A 118 -0.04 5.98 -14.74
CA PRO A 118 0.23 5.23 -15.97
C PRO A 118 1.51 4.40 -15.85
N ASP A 119 1.62 3.38 -16.70
CA ASP A 119 2.86 2.63 -16.88
C ASP A 119 3.97 3.59 -17.34
N PRO A 120 5.06 3.77 -16.56
CA PRO A 120 6.10 4.72 -16.90
C PRO A 120 6.91 4.33 -18.14
N THR A 121 6.80 3.08 -18.60
CA THR A 121 7.53 2.52 -19.75
C THR A 121 6.83 2.72 -21.09
N GLN A 122 5.57 3.16 -21.07
CA GLN A 122 4.76 3.35 -22.27
C GLN A 122 4.54 4.85 -22.52
N ASP A 123 4.46 5.23 -23.80
CA ASP A 123 4.06 6.59 -24.19
C ASP A 123 2.56 6.85 -23.96
N ASN A 124 1.79 5.80 -23.67
CA ASN A 124 0.38 5.94 -23.34
C ASN A 124 0.20 6.54 -21.95
N THR A 125 -0.52 7.67 -21.89
CA THR A 125 -0.88 8.34 -20.64
C THR A 125 -2.10 7.72 -19.94
N ASP A 126 -2.75 6.73 -20.57
CA ASP A 126 -3.87 6.03 -19.94
C ASP A 126 -3.39 5.31 -18.69
N THR A 127 -4.07 5.61 -17.58
CA THR A 127 -3.81 4.97 -16.31
C THR A 127 -4.40 3.57 -16.34
N ALA A 128 -3.59 2.59 -16.74
CA ALA A 128 -3.91 1.18 -16.66
C ALA A 128 -3.86 0.69 -15.20
N HIS A 129 -4.65 1.32 -14.32
CA HIS A 129 -4.74 0.99 -12.90
C HIS A 129 -6.18 0.63 -12.52
N PHE A 130 -6.35 -0.21 -11.49
CA PHE A 130 -7.68 -0.64 -11.02
C PHE A 130 -8.58 0.53 -10.62
N PHE A 131 -8.01 1.51 -9.93
CA PHE A 131 -8.62 2.80 -9.60
C PHE A 131 -8.14 3.94 -10.50
N THR A 132 -8.97 4.97 -10.65
CA THR A 132 -8.60 6.22 -11.34
C THR A 132 -7.51 6.99 -10.59
N LEU A 133 -6.83 7.91 -11.28
CA LEU A 133 -5.78 8.79 -10.73
C LEU A 133 -6.20 9.61 -9.50
N LEU A 134 -7.50 9.81 -9.27
CA LEU A 134 -8.00 10.52 -8.10
C LEU A 134 -7.75 9.74 -6.81
N ALA A 135 -7.70 8.41 -6.88
CA ALA A 135 -7.54 7.56 -5.72
C ALA A 135 -6.18 7.74 -5.05
N THR A 136 -6.14 7.53 -3.73
CA THR A 136 -4.89 7.46 -2.97
C THR A 136 -4.95 6.33 -1.95
N SER A 137 -3.80 5.71 -1.73
CA SER A 137 -3.59 4.70 -0.71
C SER A 137 -2.55 5.23 0.27
N SER A 138 -2.99 5.55 1.50
CA SER A 138 -2.13 6.13 2.53
C SER A 138 -1.92 5.16 3.69
N PHE A 139 -0.66 4.94 4.09
CA PHE A 139 -0.28 4.17 5.26
C PHE A 139 0.30 5.10 6.30
N LEU A 140 -0.44 5.31 7.39
CA LEU A 140 0.00 6.07 8.55
C LEU A 140 0.37 5.13 9.68
N VAL A 141 1.56 5.30 10.24
CA VAL A 141 1.99 4.63 11.46
C VAL A 141 2.37 5.71 12.46
N GLU A 142 1.80 5.65 13.65
CA GLU A 142 2.05 6.59 14.74
C GLU A 142 2.43 5.80 15.99
N GLN A 143 3.47 6.26 16.69
CA GLN A 143 3.89 5.78 18.00
C GLN A 143 3.72 6.90 19.02
N LYS A 144 3.05 6.60 20.14
CA LYS A 144 2.90 7.50 21.28
C LYS A 144 3.05 6.72 22.59
N GLY A 145 4.12 6.99 23.34
CA GLY A 145 4.45 6.20 24.53
C GLY A 145 4.62 4.71 24.18
N GLY A 146 3.98 3.83 24.93
CA GLY A 146 3.94 2.38 24.66
C GLY A 146 2.96 1.95 23.55
N HIS A 147 2.28 2.87 22.87
CA HIS A 147 1.22 2.54 21.91
C HIS A 147 1.65 2.83 20.47
N ILE A 148 1.30 1.94 19.56
CA ILE A 148 1.43 2.13 18.11
C ILE A 148 0.07 1.97 17.45
N SER A 149 -0.27 2.87 16.53
CA SER A 149 -1.44 2.78 15.68
C SER A 149 -1.03 2.80 14.21
N LEU A 150 -1.52 1.83 13.46
CA LEU A 150 -1.43 1.75 12.02
C LEU A 150 -2.81 2.05 11.43
N HIS A 151 -2.83 2.89 10.41
CA HIS A 151 -4.03 3.31 9.71
C HIS A 151 -3.76 3.28 8.21
N TYR A 152 -4.42 2.36 7.50
CA TYR A 152 -4.55 2.45 6.05
C TYR A 152 -5.79 3.27 5.71
N ALA A 153 -5.61 4.27 4.85
CA ALA A 153 -6.65 5.13 4.33
C ALA A 153 -6.67 5.08 2.80
N GLY A 154 -7.66 4.39 2.25
CA GLY A 154 -8.08 4.50 0.85
C GLY A 154 -9.02 5.68 0.68
N ARG A 155 -8.72 6.57 -0.26
CA ARG A 155 -9.54 7.75 -0.58
C ARG A 155 -9.74 7.85 -2.07
N ASN A 156 -10.89 8.36 -2.47
CA ASN A 156 -11.24 8.61 -3.87
C ASN A 156 -11.19 7.36 -4.77
N GLU A 157 -11.52 6.19 -4.20
CA GLU A 157 -11.47 4.91 -4.90
C GLU A 157 -12.64 4.79 -5.89
N ILE A 158 -12.38 5.16 -7.15
CA ILE A 158 -13.29 5.01 -8.30
C ILE A 158 -12.69 3.94 -9.20
N VAL A 159 -13.43 2.87 -9.46
CA VAL A 159 -12.97 1.77 -10.32
C VAL A 159 -12.84 2.28 -11.75
N ASN A 160 -11.70 2.03 -12.38
CA ASN A 160 -11.46 2.34 -13.77
C ASN A 160 -12.07 1.25 -14.66
N THR A 161 -13.19 1.54 -15.30
CA THR A 161 -13.92 0.59 -16.18
C THR A 161 -13.24 0.36 -17.53
N ASP A 162 -12.25 1.16 -17.89
CA ASP A 162 -11.62 1.12 -19.22
C ASP A 162 -10.60 -0.02 -19.34
N ASN A 163 -10.16 -0.60 -18.23
CA ASN A 163 -9.17 -1.69 -18.21
C ASN A 163 -9.75 -3.04 -17.78
N THR A 164 -10.47 -3.68 -18.68
CA THR A 164 -11.18 -4.95 -18.44
C THR A 164 -10.25 -6.08 -17.98
N SER A 165 -9.01 -6.16 -18.48
CA SER A 165 -8.08 -7.24 -18.12
C SER A 165 -7.60 -7.15 -16.66
N ILE A 166 -7.30 -5.95 -16.17
CA ILE A 166 -6.88 -5.76 -14.77
C ILE A 166 -8.07 -5.97 -13.83
N LEU A 167 -9.26 -5.49 -14.23
CA LEU A 167 -10.50 -5.75 -13.49
C LEU A 167 -10.78 -7.25 -13.36
N ASP A 168 -10.60 -8.02 -14.43
CA ASP A 168 -10.80 -9.46 -14.41
C ASP A 168 -9.77 -10.17 -13.53
N ASN A 169 -8.49 -9.81 -13.60
CA ASN A 169 -7.46 -10.37 -12.72
C ASN A 169 -7.76 -10.09 -11.24
N LEU A 170 -8.08 -8.84 -10.89
CA LEU A 170 -8.42 -8.50 -9.52
C LEU A 170 -9.70 -9.21 -9.06
N ARG A 171 -10.73 -9.26 -9.90
CA ARG A 171 -11.96 -10.02 -9.62
C ARG A 171 -11.63 -11.48 -9.33
N ASN A 172 -10.83 -12.11 -10.17
CA ASN A 172 -10.44 -13.50 -10.01
C ASN A 172 -9.60 -13.71 -8.75
N PHE A 173 -8.69 -12.78 -8.44
CA PHE A 173 -7.94 -12.77 -7.18
C PHE A 173 -8.87 -12.72 -5.96
N MET A 174 -9.82 -11.78 -5.95
CA MET A 174 -10.80 -11.66 -4.87
C MET A 174 -11.65 -12.93 -4.73
N VAL A 175 -12.10 -13.51 -5.85
CA VAL A 175 -12.82 -14.79 -5.86
C VAL A 175 -11.95 -15.92 -5.30
N GLY A 176 -10.67 -15.99 -5.67
CA GLY A 176 -9.72 -16.96 -5.13
C GLY A 176 -9.49 -16.83 -3.63
N LEU A 177 -9.60 -15.61 -3.09
CA LEU A 177 -9.56 -15.33 -1.65
C LEU A 177 -10.92 -15.50 -0.96
N GLY A 178 -12.00 -15.82 -1.68
CA GLY A 178 -13.37 -15.85 -1.15
C GLY A 178 -13.90 -14.47 -0.74
N ALA A 179 -13.27 -13.39 -1.19
CA ALA A 179 -13.66 -12.01 -0.92
C ALA A 179 -14.72 -11.52 -1.92
N LYS A 180 -15.66 -10.68 -1.45
CA LYS A 180 -16.66 -10.05 -2.33
C LYS A 180 -16.08 -8.81 -3.00
N MET A 181 -16.32 -8.65 -4.31
CA MET A 181 -16.01 -7.41 -5.01
C MET A 181 -16.68 -6.21 -4.34
N GLY A 182 -15.90 -5.21 -3.95
CA GLY A 182 -16.37 -4.04 -3.20
C GLY A 182 -16.09 -4.07 -1.70
N ALA A 183 -15.53 -5.17 -1.17
CA ALA A 183 -14.73 -5.12 0.05
C ALA A 183 -13.38 -4.46 -0.25
N SER A 184 -12.74 -3.88 0.77
CA SER A 184 -11.36 -3.41 0.70
C SER A 184 -10.43 -4.40 0.01
N PHE A 185 -9.47 -3.93 -0.80
CA PHE A 185 -8.45 -4.79 -1.38
C PHE A 185 -7.79 -5.61 -0.25
N PRO A 186 -8.02 -6.95 -0.17
CA PRO A 186 -7.62 -7.75 0.99
C PRO A 186 -6.13 -7.64 1.31
N GLN A 187 -5.32 -7.38 0.29
CA GLN A 187 -3.90 -7.12 0.38
C GLN A 187 -3.54 -5.96 1.32
N TRP A 188 -4.24 -4.81 1.28
CA TRP A 188 -3.90 -3.64 2.10
C TRP A 188 -4.23 -3.86 3.58
N LYS A 189 -5.36 -4.54 3.84
CA LYS A 189 -5.72 -4.97 5.19
C LYS A 189 -4.68 -5.98 5.71
N ALA A 190 -4.32 -6.98 4.91
CA ALA A 190 -3.33 -7.99 5.28
C ALA A 190 -1.95 -7.37 5.54
N LEU A 191 -1.54 -6.37 4.75
CA LEU A 191 -0.29 -5.63 4.98
C LEU A 191 -0.35 -4.84 6.30
N THR A 192 -1.45 -4.13 6.57
CA THR A 192 -1.64 -3.37 7.82
C THR A 192 -1.60 -4.30 9.04
N GLU A 193 -2.27 -5.45 8.96
CA GLU A 193 -2.28 -6.47 10.01
C GLU A 193 -0.88 -7.10 10.20
N GLY A 194 -0.21 -7.46 9.11
CA GLY A 194 1.12 -8.08 9.15
C GLY A 194 2.23 -7.14 9.63
N LEU A 195 2.14 -5.84 9.32
CA LEU A 195 3.06 -4.82 9.85
C LEU A 195 2.93 -4.72 11.37
N GLY A 196 1.70 -4.68 11.89
CA GLY A 196 1.39 -4.58 13.32
C GLY A 196 1.44 -5.90 14.09
N ASP A 197 1.97 -6.97 13.51
CA ASP A 197 2.03 -8.28 14.15
C ASP A 197 3.23 -8.38 15.12
N ILE A 198 2.93 -8.47 16.43
CA ILE A 198 3.94 -8.56 17.48
C ILE A 198 4.61 -9.92 17.48
N ASP A 199 3.88 -11.00 17.18
CA ASP A 199 4.36 -12.38 17.36
C ASP A 199 5.45 -12.77 16.34
N ASN A 200 5.66 -11.94 15.33
CA ASN A 200 6.80 -12.02 14.40
C ASN A 200 7.96 -11.10 14.86
N TYR A 201 8.20 -11.02 16.17
CA TYR A 201 9.36 -10.38 16.82
C TYR A 201 10.64 -11.17 16.66
#